data_AF-A0A350LLJ7-F1
#
_entry.id   AF-A0A350LLJ7-F1
#
_cell.length_a   1.000
_cell.length_b   1.000
_cell.length_c   1.000
_cell.angle_alpha   90.00
_cell.angle_beta   90.00
_cell.angle_gamma   90.00
#
_symmetry.space_group_name_H-M   'P 1'
#
loop_
_entity.id
_entity.type
_entity.pdbx_description
1 polymer ?
#
loop_
_entity_poly.entity_id
_entity_poly.type
_entity_poly.pdbx_seq_one_letter_code
_entity_poly.pdbx_strand_id
1 'polypeptide(L)' 'MTGKVFLLAVAIVAVLEGFFPFVAPDKWLETARKIGTEASPKTVRSVGLFLVIFGVSAIWLRKGF' A
#
# COMPACT_ATOMS: atom_id res chain seq x y z
N MET A 1 -14.76 -8.79 -14.64
CA MET A 1 -14.77 -8.18 -13.28
C MET A 1 -15.81 -7.08 -13.29
N THR A 2 -16.77 -7.09 -12.37
CA THR A 2 -17.86 -6.09 -12.35
C THR A 2 -17.32 -4.73 -11.90
N GLY A 3 -17.74 -3.62 -12.51
CA GLY A 3 -17.27 -2.27 -12.16
C GLY A 3 -17.44 -1.90 -10.68
N LYS A 4 -18.43 -2.49 -10.00
CA LYS A 4 -18.65 -2.36 -8.56
C LYS A 4 -17.47 -2.88 -7.71
N VAL A 5 -16.85 -3.98 -8.12
CA VAL A 5 -15.72 -4.59 -7.39
C VAL A 5 -14.47 -3.72 -7.52
N PHE A 6 -14.26 -3.13 -8.71
CA PHE A 6 -13.17 -2.18 -8.92
C PHE A 6 -13.35 -0.93 -8.04
N LEU A 7 -14.54 -0.33 -8.04
CA LEU A 7 -14.84 0.83 -7.20
C LEU A 7 -14.65 0.53 -5.72
N LEU A 8 -15.08 -0.65 -5.26
CA LEU A 8 -14.89 -1.09 -3.87
C LEU A 8 -13.40 -1.25 -3.52
N ALA A 9 -12.60 -1.85 -4.40
CA ALA A 9 -11.17 -1.99 -4.18
C ALA A 9 -10.48 -0.63 -4.04
N VAL A 10 -10.82 0.34 -4.92
CA VAL A 10 -10.31 1.72 -4.83
C VAL A 10 -10.76 2.40 -3.54
N ALA A 11 -12.03 2.25 -3.15
CA ALA A 11 -12.55 2.83 -1.92
C ALA A 11 -11.82 2.29 -0.67
N ILE A 12 -11.54 0.99 -0.63
CA ILE A 12 -10.79 0.37 0.48
C ILE A 12 -9.36 0.92 0.55
N VAL A 13 -8.66 1.04 -0.59
CA VAL A 13 -7.31 1.64 -0.60
C VAL A 13 -7.35 3.08 -0.08
N ALA A 14 -8.32 3.89 -0.52
CA ALA A 14 -8.47 5.26 -0.04
C ALA A 14 -8.73 5.33 1.48
N VAL A 15 -9.57 4.43 2.01
CA VAL A 15 -9.82 4.34 3.45
C VAL A 15 -8.55 3.97 4.21
N LEU A 16 -7.80 2.96 3.75
CA LEU A 16 -6.57 2.51 4.41
C LEU A 16 -5.48 3.57 4.40
N GLU A 17 -5.26 4.23 3.26
CA GLU A 17 -4.29 5.33 3.12
C GLU A 17 -4.69 6.55 3.95
N GLY A 18 -6.00 6.86 4.05
CA GLY A 18 -6.51 7.97 4.84
C GLY A 18 -6.60 7.69 6.35
N PHE A 19 -6.65 6.43 6.76
CA PHE A 19 -6.89 6.05 8.16
C PHE A 19 -5.78 6.51 9.10
N PHE A 20 -4.52 6.22 8.77
CA PHE A 20 -3.37 6.61 9.60
C PHE A 20 -3.17 8.13 9.73
N PRO A 21 -3.21 8.94 8.64
CA PRO A 21 -3.10 10.38 8.77
C PRO A 21 -4.31 11.00 9.50
N PHE A 22 -5.48 10.36 9.49
CA PHE A 22 -6.65 10.82 10.25
C PHE A 22 -6.55 10.51 11.75
N VAL A 23 -6.20 9.28 12.12
CA VAL A 23 -6.17 8.84 13.53
C VAL A 23 -4.92 9.30 14.27
N ALA A 24 -3.77 9.35 13.60
CA ALA A 24 -2.49 9.68 14.21
C ALA A 24 -1.63 10.57 13.29
N PRO A 25 -2.06 11.82 13.03
CA PRO A 25 -1.41 12.72 12.08
C PRO A 25 0.07 12.98 12.40
N ASP A 26 0.40 13.23 13.67
CA ASP A 26 1.78 13.56 14.07
C ASP A 26 2.74 12.38 13.85
N LYS A 27 2.33 11.16 14.23
CA LYS A 27 3.11 9.93 14.04
C LYS A 27 3.26 9.59 12.55
N TRP A 28 2.22 9.83 11.76
CA TRP A 28 2.27 9.65 10.32
C TRP A 28 3.29 10.61 9.68
N LEU A 29 3.26 11.90 10.05
CA LEU A 29 4.22 12.91 9.57
C LEU A 29 5.66 12.59 9.97
N GLU A 30 5.88 12.15 11.21
CA GLU A 30 7.18 11.73 11.70
C GLU A 30 7.72 10.55 10.88
N THR A 31 6.88 9.53 10.67
CA THR A 31 7.25 8.34 9.88
C THR A 31 7.56 8.72 8.43
N ALA A 32 6.74 9.57 7.80
CA ALA A 32 6.96 10.03 6.43
C ALA A 32 8.27 10.80 6.28
N ARG A 33 8.58 11.70 7.23
CA ARG A 33 9.87 12.41 7.27
C ARG A 33 11.02 11.44 7.42
N LYS A 34 10.94 10.52 8.38
CA LYS A 34 11.97 9.52 8.65
C LYS A 34 12.26 8.67 7.41
N ILE A 35 11.23 8.21 6.70
CA ILE A 35 11.39 7.48 5.44
C ILE A 35 12.05 8.38 4.38
N GLY A 36 11.63 9.63 4.25
CA GLY A 36 12.18 10.57 3.27
C GLY A 36 13.64 10.96 3.51
N THR A 37 14.10 10.98 4.77
CA THR A 37 15.46 11.41 5.13
C THR A 37 16.42 10.27 5.39
N GLU A 38 15.95 9.16 5.97
CA GLU A 38 16.80 8.07 6.47
C GLU A 38 16.72 6.81 5.59
N ALA A 39 15.62 6.57 4.87
CA ALA A 39 15.51 5.37 4.05
C ALA A 39 16.26 5.54 2.73
N SER A 40 17.14 4.58 2.42
CA SER A 40 17.79 4.56 1.11
C SER A 40 16.76 4.27 0.00
N PRO A 41 16.88 4.88 -1.20
CA PRO A 41 15.99 4.58 -2.33
C PRO A 41 15.96 3.08 -2.69
N LYS A 42 17.07 2.37 -2.46
CA LYS A 42 17.16 0.92 -2.68
C LYS A 42 16.23 0.16 -1.73
N THR A 43 16.21 0.51 -0.45
CA THR A 43 15.34 -0.12 0.55
C THR A 43 13.87 0.08 0.21
N VAL A 44 13.47 1.31 -0.12
CA VAL A 44 12.08 1.62 -0.50
C VAL A 44 11.66 0.83 -1.74
N ARG A 45 12.52 0.75 -2.75
CA ARG A 45 12.27 -0.07 -3.96
C ARG A 45 12.15 -1.55 -3.65
N SER A 46 12.99 -2.10 -2.76
CA SER A 46 12.91 -3.51 -2.36
C SER A 46 11.61 -3.84 -1.64
N VAL A 47 11.17 -2.99 -0.71
CA VAL A 47 9.88 -3.16 -0.01
C VAL A 47 8.72 -3.05 -1.01
N GLY A 48 8.74 -2.04 -1.89
CA GLY A 48 7.73 -1.87 -2.92
C GLY A 48 7.68 -3.08 -3.87
N LEU A 49 8.82 -3.59 -4.31
CA LEU A 49 8.89 -4.77 -5.17
C LEU A 49 8.32 -6.01 -4.46
N PHE A 50 8.64 -6.21 -3.19
CA PHE A 50 8.09 -7.31 -2.40
C PHE A 50 6.55 -7.23 -2.32
N LEU A 51 5.99 -6.05 -2.02
CA LEU A 51 4.54 -5.84 -1.97
C LEU A 51 3.87 -6.07 -3.32
N VAL A 52 4.49 -5.61 -4.41
CA VAL A 52 3.99 -5.84 -5.78
C VAL A 52 3.98 -7.33 -6.12
N ILE A 53 5.09 -8.05 -5.88
CA ILE A 53 5.18 -9.48 -6.11
C ILE A 53 4.15 -10.22 -5.28
N PHE A 54 4.05 -9.91 -3.98
CA PHE A 54 3.08 -10.52 -3.08
C PHE A 54 1.64 -10.32 -3.56
N GLY A 55 1.26 -9.09 -3.91
CA GLY A 55 -0.08 -8.77 -4.40
C GLY A 55 -0.41 -9.46 -5.72
N VAL A 56 0.54 -9.48 -6.66
CA VAL A 56 0.40 -10.19 -7.94
C VAL A 56 0.25 -11.69 -7.67
N SER A 57 1.15 -12.30 -6.90
CA SER A 57 1.08 -13.72 -6.54
C SER A 57 -0.25 -14.08 -5.89
N ALA A 58 -0.76 -13.26 -4.96
CA ALA A 58 -2.07 -13.48 -4.34
C ALA A 58 -3.22 -13.45 -5.36
N ILE A 59 -3.18 -12.54 -6.33
CA ILE A 59 -4.18 -12.47 -7.42
C ILE A 59 -4.13 -13.74 -8.27
N TRP A 60 -2.94 -14.22 -8.64
CA TRP A 60 -2.77 -15.42 -9.45
C TRP A 60 -3.14 -16.70 -8.69
N LEU A 61 -2.76 -16.82 -7.42
CA LEU A 61 -3.13 -17.94 -6.55
C LEU A 61 -4.65 -18.05 -6.36
N ARG A 62 -5.35 -16.91 -6.22
CA ARG A 62 -6.82 -16.90 -6.14
C ARG A 62 -7.49 -17.28 -7.47
N LYS A 63 -6.85 -16.95 -8.60
CA LYS A 63 -7.41 -17.26 -9.92
C LYS A 63 -7.25 -18.73 -10.30
N GLY A 64 -6.32 -19.48 -9.69
CA GLY A 64 -6.00 -20.84 -10.12
C GLY A 64 -5.49 -20.86 -11.57
N PHE A 65 -5.06 -22.02 -12.03
CA PHE A 65 -4.90 -22.29 -13.46
C PHE A 65 -6.23 -22.09 -14.20
#